data_AF-A0A925JD52-F1
#
_entry.id   AF-A0A925JD52-F1
#
_cell.length_a   1.000
_cell.length_b   1.000
_cell.length_c   1.000
_cell.angle_alpha   90.00
_cell.angle_beta   90.00
_cell.angle_gamma   90.00
#
_symmetry.space_group_name_H-M   'P 1'
#
loop_
_entity.id
_entity.type
_entity.pdbx_description
1 polymer ?
#
loop_
_entity_poly.entity_id
_entity_poly.type
_entity_poly.pdbx_seq_one_letter_code
_entity_poly.pdbx_strand_id
1 'polypeptide(L)'
;MKYPTARKTFPVALLCLSLLLHGFMRPAALQAQQGIASAAIPQPISPASSEAAKRQEAFEIVWTTVKQQFYDPSFGGVDWDKVRARYAPRVAATGSDEDLHLLLQEMLNELHQSHFIIIPPDAIPKFPLMDSDGNPLEGKETGEDGDALDLSGNYKLTEQLTTGIGIDLRVLDGAAVVTRVEPGSSAARAGLRPGYIIKRADG
;
A
#
# COMPACT_ATOMS: atom_id res chain seq x y z
N MET A 1 -0.73 65.46 -5.12
CA MET A 1 -1.98 64.67 -5.09
C MET A 1 -2.20 64.17 -3.68
N LYS A 2 -3.36 64.52 -3.10
CA LYS A 2 -3.69 64.39 -1.68
C LYS A 2 -4.33 63.02 -1.41
N TYR A 3 -3.83 62.29 -0.42
CA TYR A 3 -4.53 61.14 0.18
C TYR A 3 -5.26 61.61 1.44
N PRO A 4 -6.60 61.44 1.56
CA PRO A 4 -7.26 61.69 2.82
C PRO A 4 -7.17 60.49 3.76
N THR A 5 -6.80 60.80 4.99
CA THR A 5 -6.78 60.01 6.22
C THR A 5 -8.20 59.71 6.72
N ALA A 6 -8.42 58.52 7.30
CA ALA A 6 -9.51 58.29 8.26
C ALA A 6 -9.11 57.23 9.31
N ARG A 7 -8.61 57.70 10.46
CA ARG A 7 -8.58 56.95 11.72
C ARG A 7 -9.97 57.03 12.35
N LYS A 8 -10.47 55.92 12.90
CA LYS A 8 -11.58 55.92 13.86
C LYS A 8 -11.17 55.14 15.11
N THR A 9 -10.89 55.91 16.15
CA THR A 9 -10.78 55.51 17.56
C THR A 9 -12.18 55.53 18.18
N PHE A 10 -12.51 54.55 19.03
CA PHE A 10 -13.62 54.64 19.98
C PHE A 10 -13.11 54.35 21.41
N PRO A 11 -13.65 55.03 22.44
CA PRO A 11 -12.95 55.29 23.70
C PRO A 11 -13.25 54.29 24.82
N VAL A 12 -12.34 54.32 25.80
CA VAL A 12 -12.34 53.66 27.11
C VAL A 12 -13.26 54.41 28.09
N ALA A 13 -14.01 53.67 28.93
CA ALA A 13 -14.50 54.11 30.24
C ALA A 13 -14.53 52.85 31.16
N LEU A 14 -13.67 52.73 32.18
CA LEU A 14 -13.82 53.21 33.58
C LEU A 14 -15.14 52.75 34.24
N LEU A 15 -15.25 52.26 35.49
CA LEU A 15 -14.36 52.04 36.64
C LEU A 15 -15.30 51.46 37.73
N CYS A 16 -14.93 50.44 38.49
CA CYS A 16 -15.41 50.27 39.87
C CYS A 16 -14.50 49.32 40.64
N LEU A 17 -13.63 49.93 41.45
CA LEU A 17 -12.71 49.37 42.42
C LEU A 17 -13.41 49.38 43.79
N SER A 18 -13.46 48.23 44.49
CA SER A 18 -13.74 48.19 45.93
C SER A 18 -13.00 47.01 46.55
N LEU A 19 -12.10 47.32 47.49
CA LEU A 19 -11.13 46.43 48.12
C LEU A 19 -11.30 46.50 49.65
N LEU A 20 -10.99 45.38 50.32
CA LEU A 20 -10.72 45.13 51.77
C LEU A 20 -11.89 44.62 52.65
N LEU A 21 -11.97 43.33 53.05
CA LEU A 21 -11.14 42.53 54.03
C LEU A 21 -11.65 42.75 55.49
N HIS A 22 -12.12 41.82 56.35
CA HIS A 22 -11.85 40.38 56.59
C HIS A 22 -12.98 39.68 57.40
N GLY A 23 -13.17 38.38 57.16
CA GLY A 23 -13.05 37.35 58.21
C GLY A 23 -14.32 36.79 58.86
N PHE A 24 -14.73 35.58 58.45
CA PHE A 24 -14.97 34.46 59.36
C PHE A 24 -14.80 33.13 58.62
N MET A 25 -14.12 32.21 59.28
CA MET A 25 -13.58 30.96 58.77
C MET A 25 -14.54 29.80 59.07
N ARG A 26 -14.91 28.99 58.07
CA ARG A 26 -14.71 27.51 57.99
C ARG A 26 -15.61 26.80 56.97
N PRO A 27 -15.19 25.60 56.50
CA PRO A 27 -15.49 25.08 55.18
C PRO A 27 -16.49 23.91 55.21
N ALA A 28 -17.14 23.66 54.08
CA ALA A 28 -17.59 22.31 53.71
C ALA A 28 -17.78 22.30 52.20
N ALA A 29 -17.08 21.36 51.55
CA ALA A 29 -17.08 21.17 50.12
C ALA A 29 -18.51 20.99 49.58
N LEU A 30 -18.90 21.83 48.62
CA LEU A 30 -20.03 21.55 47.74
C LEU A 30 -19.50 21.42 46.30
N GLN A 31 -19.29 20.15 45.95
CA GLN A 31 -19.39 19.56 44.62
C GLN A 31 -19.17 20.50 43.42
N ALA A 32 -17.96 20.45 42.86
CA ALA A 32 -17.76 20.76 41.46
C ALA A 32 -18.52 19.70 40.64
N GLN A 33 -19.64 20.09 40.03
CA GLN A 33 -20.28 19.28 39.01
C GLN A 33 -19.51 19.48 37.70
N GLN A 34 -18.31 18.91 37.64
CA GLN A 34 -17.66 18.67 36.36
C GLN A 34 -18.37 17.48 35.73
N GLY A 35 -19.06 17.75 34.62
CA GLY A 35 -19.55 16.69 33.76
C GLY A 35 -18.39 15.75 33.46
N ILE A 36 -18.57 14.50 33.85
CA ILE A 36 -17.73 13.39 33.40
C ILE A 36 -17.81 13.40 31.87
N ALA A 37 -16.83 14.04 31.24
CA ALA A 37 -16.43 13.67 29.91
C ALA A 37 -16.25 12.16 29.97
N SER A 38 -17.10 11.44 29.27
CA SER A 38 -16.96 10.00 29.09
C SER A 38 -15.61 9.80 28.42
N ALA A 39 -14.59 9.56 29.23
CA ALA A 39 -13.31 9.08 28.75
C ALA A 39 -13.64 7.75 28.09
N ALA A 40 -13.67 7.76 26.76
CA ALA A 40 -13.76 6.54 25.98
C ALA A 40 -12.65 5.62 26.49
N ILE A 41 -13.04 4.54 27.16
CA ILE A 41 -12.13 3.46 27.51
C ILE A 41 -11.44 3.07 26.19
N PRO A 42 -10.09 3.06 26.11
CA PRO A 42 -9.43 2.57 24.92
C PRO A 42 -9.87 1.13 24.72
N GLN A 43 -10.77 0.93 23.75
CA GLN A 43 -11.23 -0.39 23.36
C GLN A 43 -9.97 -1.16 22.93
N PRO A 44 -9.79 -2.42 23.37
CA PRO A 44 -8.74 -3.23 22.79
C PRO A 44 -8.93 -3.23 21.28
N ILE A 45 -7.86 -2.93 20.54
CA ILE A 45 -7.81 -3.04 19.07
C ILE A 45 -8.30 -4.44 18.71
N SER A 46 -9.53 -4.54 18.22
CA SER A 46 -10.09 -5.80 17.73
C SER A 46 -9.23 -6.27 16.55
N PRO A 47 -8.98 -7.57 16.36
CA PRO A 47 -8.19 -8.08 15.23
C PRO A 47 -8.73 -7.57 13.88
N ALA A 48 -10.05 -7.42 13.73
CA ALA A 48 -10.67 -6.84 12.54
C ALA A 48 -10.24 -5.37 12.28
N SER A 49 -10.03 -4.58 13.35
CA SER A 49 -9.51 -3.20 13.23
C SER A 49 -8.02 -3.15 12.92
N SER A 50 -7.25 -4.15 13.36
CA SER A 50 -5.84 -4.33 12.98
C SER A 50 -5.70 -4.67 11.49
N GLU A 51 -6.49 -5.63 10.99
CA GLU A 51 -6.44 -5.99 9.56
C GLU A 51 -6.91 -4.83 8.67
N ALA A 52 -7.95 -4.10 9.07
CA ALA A 52 -8.34 -2.88 8.36
C ALA A 52 -7.22 -1.81 8.35
N ALA A 53 -6.49 -1.65 9.45
CA ALA A 53 -5.35 -0.74 9.50
C ALA A 53 -4.21 -1.16 8.57
N LYS A 54 -3.87 -2.46 8.53
CA LYS A 54 -2.87 -3.01 7.60
C LYS A 54 -3.25 -2.77 6.14
N ARG A 55 -4.53 -2.96 5.79
CA ARG A 55 -5.02 -2.67 4.43
C ARG A 55 -4.89 -1.20 4.06
N GLN A 56 -5.21 -0.30 5.00
CA GLN A 56 -5.02 1.13 4.80
C GLN A 56 -3.53 1.46 4.61
N GLU A 57 -2.66 0.87 5.42
CA GLU A 57 -1.22 1.05 5.32
C GLU A 57 -0.68 0.57 3.95
N ALA A 58 -1.07 -0.62 3.51
CA ALA A 58 -0.70 -1.15 2.20
C ALA A 58 -1.11 -0.21 1.05
N PHE A 59 -2.32 0.36 1.13
CA PHE A 59 -2.77 1.38 0.18
C PHE A 59 -1.88 2.63 0.17
N GLU A 60 -1.53 3.16 1.34
CA GLU A 60 -0.66 4.33 1.44
C GLU A 60 0.74 4.06 0.91
N ILE A 61 1.28 2.86 1.16
CA ILE A 61 2.58 2.42 0.62
C ILE A 61 2.53 2.43 -0.91
N VAL A 62 1.56 1.74 -1.53
CA VAL A 62 1.47 1.67 -2.99
C VAL A 62 1.30 3.07 -3.58
N TRP A 63 0.37 3.87 -3.05
CA TRP A 63 0.11 5.21 -3.56
C TRP A 63 1.34 6.12 -3.44
N THR A 64 2.02 6.10 -2.30
CA THR A 64 3.22 6.92 -2.04
C THR A 64 4.39 6.47 -2.89
N THR A 65 4.60 5.16 -3.05
CA THR A 65 5.66 4.61 -3.91
C THR A 65 5.48 5.09 -5.34
N VAL A 66 4.27 5.02 -5.91
CA VAL A 66 4.00 5.61 -7.23
C VAL A 66 4.28 7.10 -7.21
N LYS A 67 3.77 7.85 -6.23
CA LYS A 67 3.97 9.30 -6.16
C LYS A 67 5.44 9.71 -6.16
N GLN A 68 6.30 8.93 -5.52
CA GLN A 68 7.71 9.25 -5.34
C GLN A 68 8.62 8.67 -6.42
N GLN A 69 8.27 7.51 -6.98
CA GLN A 69 9.16 6.71 -7.85
C GLN A 69 8.70 6.66 -9.31
N PHE A 70 7.49 7.13 -9.63
CA PHE A 70 7.02 7.13 -11.00
C PHE A 70 7.88 8.08 -11.86
N TYR A 71 8.34 7.57 -13.00
CA TYR A 71 9.37 8.22 -13.82
C TYR A 71 8.89 9.53 -14.47
N ASP A 72 7.59 9.65 -14.75
CA ASP A 72 6.97 10.83 -15.34
C ASP A 72 6.28 11.65 -14.25
N PRO A 73 6.80 12.84 -13.88
CA PRO A 73 6.21 13.65 -12.82
C PRO A 73 4.81 14.19 -13.16
N SER A 74 4.38 14.11 -14.41
CA SER A 74 3.02 14.47 -14.82
C SER A 74 2.01 13.33 -14.69
N PHE A 75 2.47 12.11 -14.37
CA PHE A 75 1.65 10.90 -14.31
C PHE A 75 0.83 10.65 -15.59
N GLY A 76 1.36 11.00 -16.77
CA GLY A 76 0.60 10.94 -18.02
C GLY A 76 -0.64 11.84 -18.04
N GLY A 77 -0.67 12.92 -17.25
CA GLY A 77 -1.81 13.83 -17.09
C GLY A 77 -2.81 13.42 -16.01
N VAL A 78 -2.57 12.34 -15.28
CA VAL A 78 -3.43 11.87 -14.19
C VAL A 78 -3.17 12.67 -12.91
N ASP A 79 -4.23 13.18 -12.30
CA ASP A 79 -4.15 13.83 -10.99
C ASP A 79 -4.07 12.76 -9.89
N TRP A 80 -2.84 12.36 -9.54
CA TRP A 80 -2.59 11.27 -8.60
C TRP A 80 -3.11 11.53 -7.18
N ASP A 81 -3.14 12.80 -6.76
CA ASP A 81 -3.74 13.20 -5.48
C ASP A 81 -5.27 13.03 -5.49
N LYS A 82 -5.94 13.36 -6.60
CA LYS A 82 -7.37 13.05 -6.77
C LYS A 82 -7.64 11.56 -6.85
N VAL A 83 -6.75 10.77 -7.43
CA VAL A 83 -6.87 9.30 -7.41
C VAL A 83 -6.88 8.82 -5.94
N ARG A 84 -5.92 9.25 -5.11
CA ARG A 84 -5.92 8.91 -3.67
C ARG A 84 -7.26 9.22 -3.00
N ALA A 85 -7.77 10.42 -3.24
CA ALA A 85 -9.02 10.87 -2.63
C ALA A 85 -10.23 10.03 -3.03
N ARG A 86 -10.24 9.45 -4.26
CA ARG A 86 -11.30 8.54 -4.71
C ARG A 86 -11.18 7.13 -4.11
N TYR A 87 -9.95 6.62 -3.99
CA TYR A 87 -9.73 5.22 -3.59
C TYR A 87 -9.61 5.02 -2.08
N ALA A 88 -9.08 5.97 -1.32
CA ALA A 88 -8.96 5.88 0.13
C ALA A 88 -10.27 5.49 0.86
N PRO A 89 -11.44 6.11 0.58
CA PRO A 89 -12.68 5.69 1.23
C PRO A 89 -13.17 4.31 0.80
N ARG A 90 -12.82 3.84 -0.41
CA ARG A 90 -13.17 2.49 -0.90
C ARG A 90 -12.33 1.44 -0.18
N VAL A 91 -11.04 1.72 0.02
CA VAL A 91 -10.14 0.85 0.81
C VAL A 91 -10.59 0.78 2.26
N ALA A 92 -10.94 1.92 2.88
CA ALA A 92 -11.44 1.94 4.26
C ALA A 92 -12.75 1.13 4.44
N ALA A 93 -13.53 0.96 3.38
CA ALA A 93 -14.77 0.18 3.40
C ALA A 93 -14.56 -1.32 3.12
N THR A 94 -13.36 -1.76 2.73
CA THR A 94 -13.13 -3.17 2.40
C THR A 94 -12.98 -4.05 3.64
N GLY A 95 -13.66 -5.21 3.60
CA GLY A 95 -13.59 -6.25 4.61
C GLY A 95 -12.51 -7.30 4.37
N SER A 96 -11.93 -7.36 3.16
CA SER A 96 -11.06 -8.45 2.73
C SER A 96 -9.81 -7.98 1.98
N ASP A 97 -8.77 -8.81 1.98
CA ASP A 97 -7.52 -8.55 1.27
C ASP A 97 -7.67 -8.79 -0.24
N GLU A 98 -8.54 -9.71 -0.64
CA GLU A 98 -8.90 -9.92 -2.05
C GLU A 98 -9.48 -8.65 -2.66
N ASP A 99 -10.47 -8.05 -2.01
CA ASP A 99 -11.08 -6.79 -2.44
C ASP A 99 -10.07 -5.64 -2.42
N LEU A 100 -9.14 -5.62 -1.45
CA LEU A 100 -8.04 -4.64 -1.45
C LEU A 100 -7.19 -4.78 -2.71
N HIS A 101 -6.72 -5.99 -3.04
CA HIS A 101 -5.86 -6.20 -4.21
C HIS A 101 -6.53 -5.75 -5.51
N LEU A 102 -7.83 -6.00 -5.66
CA LEU A 102 -8.62 -5.51 -6.79
C LEU A 102 -8.66 -3.98 -6.83
N LEU A 103 -8.92 -3.32 -5.70
CA LEU A 103 -8.93 -1.86 -5.62
C LEU A 103 -7.57 -1.23 -5.90
N LEU A 104 -6.48 -1.85 -5.41
CA LEU A 104 -5.12 -1.39 -5.68
C LEU A 104 -4.78 -1.54 -7.16
N GLN A 105 -5.14 -2.65 -7.79
CA GLN A 105 -4.94 -2.84 -9.23
C GLN A 105 -5.75 -1.83 -10.05
N GLU A 106 -7.02 -1.58 -9.69
CA GLU A 106 -7.85 -0.58 -10.34
C GLU A 106 -7.24 0.82 -10.22
N MET A 107 -6.73 1.18 -9.03
CA MET A 107 -6.01 2.44 -8.80
C MET A 107 -4.77 2.58 -9.71
N LEU A 108 -3.97 1.53 -9.85
CA LEU A 108 -2.79 1.54 -10.73
C LEU A 108 -3.17 1.64 -12.21
N ASN A 109 -4.30 1.05 -12.62
CA ASN A 109 -4.78 1.10 -14.01
C ASN A 109 -5.13 2.52 -14.47
N GLU A 110 -5.42 3.45 -13.56
CA GLU A 110 -5.65 4.88 -13.87
C GLU A 110 -4.43 5.51 -14.55
N LEU A 111 -3.22 5.00 -14.31
CA LEU A 111 -1.98 5.50 -14.93
C LEU A 111 -1.79 5.04 -16.37
N HIS A 112 -2.63 4.12 -16.86
CA HIS A 112 -2.58 3.55 -18.21
C HIS A 112 -1.20 2.96 -18.59
N GLN A 113 -0.48 2.42 -17.61
CA GLN A 113 0.82 1.80 -17.84
C GLN A 113 0.71 0.28 -17.92
N SER A 114 1.39 -0.30 -18.91
CA SER A 114 1.63 -1.74 -18.94
C SER A 114 2.60 -2.14 -17.82
N HIS A 115 2.49 -3.37 -17.29
CA HIS A 115 3.38 -3.93 -16.25
C HIS A 115 3.27 -3.27 -14.86
N PHE A 116 2.21 -2.50 -14.60
CA PHE A 116 1.86 -2.04 -13.26
C PHE A 116 0.85 -3.02 -12.67
N ILE A 117 1.36 -4.04 -11.97
CA ILE A 117 0.58 -5.18 -11.52
C ILE A 117 0.75 -5.37 -10.01
N ILE A 118 -0.37 -5.56 -9.30
CA ILE A 118 -0.37 -6.09 -7.93
C ILE A 118 -0.23 -7.60 -8.01
N ILE A 119 0.73 -8.16 -7.27
CA ILE A 119 0.91 -9.60 -7.13
C ILE A 119 0.41 -9.97 -5.73
N PRO A 120 -0.82 -10.50 -5.59
CA PRO A 120 -1.30 -11.02 -4.32
C PRO A 120 -0.39 -12.16 -3.84
N PRO A 121 -0.22 -12.34 -2.51
CA PRO A 121 0.56 -13.45 -1.97
C PRO A 121 0.12 -14.82 -2.50
N ASP A 122 -1.18 -15.04 -2.70
CA ASP A 122 -1.73 -16.30 -3.21
C ASP A 122 -1.42 -16.56 -4.70
N ALA A 123 -1.04 -15.51 -5.45
CA ALA A 123 -0.58 -15.65 -6.83
C ALA A 123 0.89 -16.06 -6.92
N ILE A 124 1.63 -16.00 -5.80
CA ILE A 124 3.02 -16.45 -5.74
C ILE A 124 3.00 -17.98 -5.61
N PRO A 125 3.47 -18.73 -6.62
CA PRO A 125 3.52 -20.19 -6.53
C PRO A 125 4.41 -20.62 -5.36
N LYS A 126 3.87 -21.45 -4.48
CA LYS A 126 4.59 -22.05 -3.36
C LYS A 126 5.33 -23.28 -3.88
N PHE A 127 6.65 -23.18 -4.01
CA PHE A 127 7.49 -24.32 -4.37
C PHE A 127 8.05 -24.97 -3.11
N PRO A 128 7.94 -26.30 -2.94
CA PRO A 128 8.70 -26.98 -1.91
C PRO A 128 10.18 -26.81 -2.24
N LEU A 129 10.97 -26.38 -1.26
CA LEU A 129 12.42 -26.37 -1.39
C LEU A 129 12.88 -27.81 -1.65
N MET A 130 13.63 -28.03 -2.72
CA MET A 130 14.17 -29.35 -3.07
C MET A 130 15.61 -29.45 -2.57
N ASP A 131 16.03 -30.62 -2.10
CA ASP A 131 17.44 -30.91 -1.85
C ASP A 131 18.22 -31.15 -3.17
N SER A 132 19.54 -31.28 -3.07
CA SER A 132 20.42 -31.59 -4.21
C SER A 132 20.10 -32.91 -4.90
N ASP A 133 19.36 -33.79 -4.22
CA ASP A 133 18.97 -35.11 -4.70
C ASP A 133 17.55 -35.10 -5.32
N GLY A 134 16.89 -33.93 -5.35
CA GLY A 134 15.57 -33.72 -5.95
C GLY A 134 14.39 -34.10 -5.06
N ASN A 135 14.61 -34.37 -3.77
CA ASN A 135 13.54 -34.65 -2.82
C ASN A 135 13.02 -33.35 -2.19
N PRO A 136 11.71 -33.23 -1.94
CA PRO A 136 11.17 -32.13 -1.15
C PRO A 136 11.80 -32.14 0.25
N LEU A 137 12.34 -31.00 0.66
CA LEU A 137 12.75 -30.76 2.04
C LEU A 137 11.48 -30.69 2.91
N GLU A 138 11.17 -31.79 3.60
CA GLU A 138 10.06 -31.84 4.56
C GLU A 138 10.28 -30.81 5.69
N GLY A 139 9.24 -30.02 5.99
CA GLY A 139 9.18 -29.16 7.18
C GLY A 139 9.64 -27.71 7.01
N LYS A 140 9.91 -27.24 5.79
CA LYS A 140 10.01 -25.80 5.48
C LYS A 140 8.99 -25.40 4.43
N GLU A 141 7.72 -25.53 4.80
CA GLU A 141 6.67 -24.78 4.12
C GLU A 141 6.92 -23.30 4.40
N THR A 142 7.04 -22.48 3.36
CA THR A 142 7.13 -21.03 3.52
C THR A 142 5.81 -20.53 4.13
N GLY A 143 5.81 -20.35 5.44
CA GLY A 143 4.58 -20.13 6.20
C GLY A 143 4.84 -19.68 7.63
N GLU A 144 5.56 -18.56 7.79
CA GLU A 144 5.28 -17.58 8.85
C GLU A 144 5.37 -16.17 8.26
N ASP A 145 4.44 -15.31 8.63
CA ASP A 145 4.26 -13.93 8.19
C ASP A 145 5.36 -12.95 8.70
N GLY A 146 6.40 -13.49 9.35
CA GLY A 146 7.62 -12.78 9.76
C GLY A 146 8.87 -13.10 8.92
N ASP A 147 8.88 -14.20 8.17
CA ASP A 147 9.94 -14.53 7.21
C ASP A 147 9.56 -13.97 5.85
N ALA A 148 9.34 -12.65 5.80
CA ALA A 148 9.13 -11.95 4.55
C ALA A 148 10.28 -12.35 3.61
N LEU A 149 9.95 -13.02 2.51
CA LEU A 149 10.81 -13.02 1.34
C LEU A 149 11.26 -11.57 1.17
N ASP A 150 12.56 -11.34 1.29
CA ASP A 150 13.13 -10.01 1.19
C ASP A 150 12.89 -9.52 -0.25
N LEU A 151 11.73 -8.93 -0.48
CA LEU A 151 11.34 -8.27 -1.71
C LEU A 151 11.91 -6.85 -1.75
N SER A 152 12.74 -6.46 -0.78
CA SER A 152 13.47 -5.20 -0.81
C SER A 152 14.56 -5.30 -1.88
N GLY A 153 14.17 -4.90 -3.10
CA GLY A 153 15.10 -4.40 -4.10
C GLY A 153 16.30 -5.30 -4.40
N ASN A 154 16.06 -6.51 -4.90
CA ASN A 154 16.95 -7.13 -5.89
C ASN A 154 16.23 -8.26 -6.62
N TYR A 155 16.09 -8.08 -7.93
CA TYR A 155 15.50 -8.96 -8.94
C TYR A 155 16.21 -10.32 -9.11
N LYS A 156 16.73 -10.93 -8.04
CA LYS A 156 17.23 -12.31 -8.08
C LYS A 156 16.11 -13.37 -8.11
N LEU A 157 14.89 -12.97 -7.79
CA LEU A 157 13.73 -13.88 -7.86
C LEU A 157 13.39 -14.25 -9.32
N THR A 158 13.62 -13.37 -10.31
CA THR A 158 13.40 -13.72 -11.73
C THR A 158 14.41 -14.73 -12.28
N GLU A 159 15.60 -14.87 -11.68
CA GLU A 159 16.56 -15.92 -12.05
C GLU A 159 16.20 -17.29 -11.45
N GLN A 160 15.56 -17.31 -10.27
CA GLN A 160 15.21 -18.55 -9.56
C GLN A 160 13.76 -19.01 -9.76
N LEU A 161 12.87 -18.13 -10.23
CA LEU A 161 11.54 -18.47 -10.74
C LEU A 161 11.58 -18.95 -12.20
N THR A 162 12.76 -19.38 -12.68
CA THR A 162 12.93 -20.23 -13.87
C THR A 162 12.36 -21.64 -13.66
N THR A 163 11.26 -21.77 -12.89
CA THR A 163 10.42 -22.96 -12.88
C THR A 163 9.60 -22.97 -14.18
N GLY A 164 10.29 -23.23 -15.28
CA GLY A 164 9.74 -23.34 -16.62
C GLY A 164 10.63 -24.26 -17.44
N ILE A 165 10.29 -24.46 -18.71
CA ILE A 165 11.08 -25.32 -19.59
C ILE A 165 12.41 -24.68 -20.04
N GLY A 166 12.73 -23.45 -19.60
CA GLY A 166 13.95 -22.69 -19.95
C GLY A 166 13.81 -21.92 -21.27
N ILE A 167 12.70 -21.21 -21.46
CA ILE A 167 12.47 -20.31 -22.60
C ILE A 167 12.05 -18.92 -22.14
N ASP A 168 12.47 -17.90 -22.88
CA ASP A 168 11.87 -16.57 -22.80
C ASP A 168 10.93 -16.37 -23.99
N LEU A 169 9.77 -15.77 -23.74
CA LEU A 169 8.79 -15.41 -24.77
C LEU A 169 8.69 -13.89 -24.91
N ARG A 170 8.54 -13.42 -26.15
CA ARG A 170 8.06 -12.06 -26.46
C ARG A 170 6.95 -12.12 -27.49
N VAL A 171 5.96 -11.26 -27.34
CA VAL A 171 4.94 -11.07 -28.37
C VAL A 171 5.50 -10.13 -29.43
N LEU A 172 5.69 -10.63 -30.65
CA LEU A 172 6.13 -9.88 -31.82
C LEU A 172 5.07 -10.05 -32.92
N ASP A 173 4.51 -8.95 -33.43
CA ASP A 173 3.47 -8.95 -34.46
C ASP A 173 2.26 -9.85 -34.12
N GLY A 174 1.87 -9.89 -32.83
CA GLY A 174 0.77 -10.72 -32.34
C GLY A 174 1.08 -12.21 -32.17
N ALA A 175 2.32 -12.63 -32.43
CA ALA A 175 2.78 -14.00 -32.22
C ALA A 175 3.67 -14.11 -30.97
N ALA A 176 3.47 -15.15 -30.16
CA ALA A 176 4.40 -15.48 -29.07
C ALA A 176 5.65 -16.15 -29.63
N VAL A 177 6.77 -15.44 -29.63
CA VAL A 177 8.05 -15.87 -30.20
C VAL A 177 9.02 -16.20 -29.07
N VAL A 178 9.68 -17.36 -29.17
CA VAL A 178 10.82 -17.72 -28.30
C VAL A 178 11.98 -16.79 -28.63
N THR A 179 12.43 -15.98 -27.66
CA THR A 179 13.55 -15.05 -27.87
C THR A 179 14.86 -15.56 -27.28
N ARG A 180 14.77 -16.47 -26.30
CA ARG A 180 15.93 -17.11 -25.68
C ARG A 180 15.56 -18.53 -25.28
N VAL A 181 16.54 -19.42 -25.36
CA VAL A 181 16.47 -20.78 -24.84
C VAL A 181 17.68 -20.97 -23.94
N GLU A 182 17.44 -21.32 -22.68
CA GLU A 182 18.50 -21.49 -21.69
C GLU A 182 19.30 -22.77 -21.99
N PRO A 183 20.64 -22.71 -22.09
CA PRO A 183 21.46 -23.89 -22.30
C PRO A 183 21.24 -24.95 -21.19
N GLY A 184 21.13 -26.22 -21.58
CA GLY A 184 20.92 -27.34 -20.63
C GLY A 184 19.48 -27.54 -20.15
N SER A 185 18.58 -26.59 -20.42
CA SER A 185 17.15 -26.68 -20.06
C SER A 185 16.41 -27.82 -20.76
N SER A 186 15.21 -28.15 -20.29
CA SER A 186 14.31 -29.10 -20.95
C SER A 186 13.98 -28.65 -22.37
N ALA A 187 13.81 -27.35 -22.60
CA ALA A 187 13.58 -26.77 -23.92
C ALA A 187 14.78 -26.92 -24.86
N ALA A 188 16.00 -26.68 -24.36
CA ALA A 188 17.21 -26.87 -25.15
C ALA A 188 17.36 -28.34 -25.58
N ARG A 189 17.14 -29.28 -24.64
CA ARG A 189 17.15 -30.73 -24.90
C ARG A 189 16.04 -31.17 -25.85
N ALA A 190 14.87 -30.54 -25.77
CA ALA A 190 13.76 -30.74 -26.71
C ALA A 190 13.99 -30.09 -28.09
N GLY A 191 15.08 -29.34 -28.27
CA GLY A 191 15.42 -28.76 -29.57
C GLY A 191 14.75 -27.41 -29.87
N LEU A 192 14.10 -26.76 -28.89
CA LEU A 192 13.57 -25.41 -29.06
C LEU A 192 14.70 -24.42 -29.38
N ARG A 193 14.39 -23.40 -30.19
CA ARG A 193 15.35 -22.38 -30.63
C ARG A 193 14.72 -20.98 -30.60
N PRO A 194 15.53 -19.92 -30.41
CA PRO A 194 15.09 -18.56 -30.68
C PRO A 194 14.50 -18.43 -32.09
N GLY A 195 13.42 -17.65 -32.21
CA GLY A 195 12.64 -17.47 -33.44
C GLY A 195 11.46 -18.43 -33.60
N TYR A 196 11.33 -19.46 -32.76
CA TYR A 196 10.19 -20.36 -32.82
C TYR A 196 8.91 -19.66 -32.35
N ILE A 197 7.79 -19.91 -33.03
CA ILE A 197 6.48 -19.37 -32.67
C ILE A 197 5.70 -20.44 -31.90
N ILE A 198 5.23 -20.09 -30.70
CA ILE A 198 4.36 -20.95 -29.90
C ILE A 198 2.94 -20.88 -30.48
N LYS A 199 2.44 -22.01 -30.97
CA LYS A 199 1.07 -22.12 -31.49
C LYS A 199 0.06 -22.52 -30.41
N ARG A 200 0.50 -23.31 -29.43
CA ARG A 200 -0.36 -23.95 -28.42
C ARG A 200 0.47 -24.48 -27.26
N ALA A 201 -0.11 -24.53 -26.07
CA ALA A 201 0.38 -25.26 -24.90
C ALA A 201 -0.77 -26.12 -24.37
N ASP A 202 -0.47 -27.34 -23.91
CA ASP A 202 -1.42 -28.30 -23.32
C ASP A 202 -2.62 -28.77 -24.17
N GLY A 203 -2.62 -28.44 -25.46
CA GLY A 203 -3.65 -28.91 -26.42
C GLY A 203 -4.93 -28.10 -26.35
#